data_AF-A0A2V9TX11-F1
#
_entry.id   AF-A0A2V9TX11-F1
#
_cell.length_a   1.000
_cell.length_b   1.000
_cell.length_c   1.000
_cell.angle_alpha   90.00
_cell.angle_beta   90.00
_cell.angle_gamma   90.00
#
_symmetry.space_group_name_H-M   'P 1'
#
loop_
_entity.id
_entity.type
_entity.pdbx_description
1 polymer ?
#
loop_
_entity_poly.entity_id
_entity_poly.type
_entity_poly.pdbx_seq_one_letter_code
_entity_poly.pdbx_strand_id
1 'polypeptide(L)'
;TKNGLMVADNKMVDEGGHQLAHIQYPGLPADEILDSVHRFYDEYYFRPKAAFRILRKAVFDGGERKRLYKEAKTFLKVRAMRHKWVKERREKTDAAVTAEPVKV
;
A
#
# COMPACT_ATOMS: atom_id res chain seq x y z
N THR A 1 -29.88 4.43 -0.28
CA THR A 1 -29.64 5.24 -1.50
C THR A 1 -30.46 6.53 -1.47
N LYS A 2 -30.25 7.41 -0.47
CA LYS A 2 -31.08 8.62 -0.28
C LYS A 2 -30.33 9.95 -0.50
N ASN A 3 -29.00 9.92 -0.62
CA ASN A 3 -28.17 11.14 -0.62
C ASN A 3 -27.23 11.28 -1.85
N GLY A 4 -27.28 10.39 -2.85
CA GLY A 4 -26.53 10.55 -4.12
C GLY A 4 -24.99 10.51 -4.05
N LEU A 5 -24.40 10.12 -2.91
CA LEU A 5 -22.94 10.19 -2.67
C LEU A 5 -22.13 9.00 -3.23
N MET A 6 -22.76 8.09 -3.98
CA MET A 6 -22.13 6.88 -4.52
C MET A 6 -21.77 7.08 -5.99
N VAL A 7 -20.49 6.92 -6.34
CA VAL A 7 -20.01 6.87 -7.73
C VAL A 7 -20.34 5.49 -8.29
N ALA A 8 -21.26 5.42 -9.26
CA ALA A 8 -21.74 4.16 -9.84
C ALA A 8 -20.76 3.52 -10.86
N ASP A 9 -19.82 4.29 -11.40
CA ASP A 9 -19.05 3.90 -12.59
C ASP A 9 -17.58 3.48 -12.34
N ASN A 10 -17.15 3.28 -11.08
CA ASN A 10 -15.76 2.90 -10.80
C ASN A 10 -15.63 1.61 -10.00
N LYS A 11 -14.73 0.72 -10.45
CA LYS A 11 -14.47 -0.62 -9.93
C LYS A 11 -14.38 -0.59 -8.39
N MET A 12 -15.32 -1.27 -7.72
CA MET A 12 -15.40 -1.29 -6.25
C MET A 12 -14.24 -2.03 -5.57
N VAL A 13 -13.41 -2.74 -6.35
CA VAL A 13 -12.29 -3.55 -5.88
C VAL A 13 -11.14 -3.46 -6.89
N ASP A 14 -9.92 -3.17 -6.42
CA ASP A 14 -8.69 -3.27 -7.23
C ASP A 14 -8.26 -4.74 -7.39
N GLU A 15 -7.47 -5.09 -8.42
CA GLU A 15 -6.98 -6.46 -8.65
C GLU A 15 -6.19 -7.05 -7.45
N GLY A 16 -5.73 -6.20 -6.53
CA GLY A 16 -5.11 -6.57 -5.26
C GLY A 16 -6.06 -6.88 -4.10
N GLY A 17 -7.39 -6.80 -4.27
CA GLY A 17 -8.39 -7.10 -3.23
C GLY A 17 -8.68 -5.95 -2.25
N HIS A 18 -8.25 -4.73 -2.57
CA HIS A 18 -8.53 -3.54 -1.76
C HIS A 18 -9.89 -2.94 -2.15
N GLN A 19 -10.73 -2.67 -1.15
CA GLN A 19 -12.07 -2.13 -1.35
C GLN A 19 -12.01 -0.60 -1.37
N LEU A 20 -12.39 0.01 -2.49
CA LEU A 20 -12.36 1.47 -2.66
C LEU A 20 -13.67 2.06 -2.13
N ALA A 21 -13.63 2.72 -0.97
CA ALA A 21 -14.78 3.47 -0.44
C ALA A 21 -14.91 4.82 -1.17
N HIS A 22 -15.80 4.90 -2.15
CA HIS A 22 -16.11 6.16 -2.85
C HIS A 22 -17.19 6.95 -2.07
N ILE A 23 -16.75 7.82 -1.15
CA ILE A 23 -17.59 8.86 -0.55
C ILE A 23 -16.99 10.21 -0.97
N GLN A 24 -17.71 10.98 -1.77
CA GLN A 24 -17.32 12.35 -2.15
C GLN A 24 -18.28 13.35 -1.50
N TYR A 25 -17.74 14.35 -0.81
CA TYR A 25 -18.53 15.45 -0.26
C TYR A 25 -18.36 16.70 -1.15
N PRO A 26 -19.43 17.47 -1.39
CA PRO A 26 -19.31 18.72 -2.14
C PRO A 26 -18.40 19.70 -1.39
N GLY A 27 -17.31 20.13 -2.03
CA GLY A 27 -16.29 21.02 -1.44
C GLY A 27 -15.13 20.33 -0.73
N LEU A 28 -15.10 18.99 -0.65
CA LEU A 28 -13.98 18.22 -0.14
C LEU A 28 -13.78 16.97 -1.01
N PRO A 29 -12.86 17.03 -1.99
CA PRO A 29 -12.67 15.94 -2.93
C PRO A 29 -12.05 14.72 -2.20
N ALA A 30 -12.37 13.51 -2.66
CA ALA A 30 -12.06 12.27 -1.94
C ALA A 30 -10.55 11.97 -1.85
N ASP A 31 -9.76 12.50 -2.77
CA ASP A 31 -8.30 12.45 -2.79
C ASP A 31 -7.68 13.19 -1.60
N GLU A 32 -8.17 14.39 -1.28
CA GLU A 32 -7.68 15.21 -0.16
C GLU A 32 -8.00 14.55 1.20
N ILE A 33 -9.16 13.91 1.31
CA ILE A 33 -9.54 13.12 2.50
C ILE A 33 -8.57 11.94 2.65
N LEU A 34 -8.32 11.20 1.57
CA LEU A 34 -7.45 10.04 1.60
C LEU A 34 -6.01 10.41 1.97
N ASP A 35 -5.47 11.48 1.38
CA ASP A 35 -4.11 11.97 1.68
C ASP A 35 -3.98 12.43 3.14
N SER A 36 -4.97 13.18 3.64
CA SER A 36 -5.02 13.62 5.03
C SER A 36 -5.07 12.44 6.02
N VAL A 37 -5.86 11.41 5.70
CA VAL A 37 -5.97 10.19 6.48
C VAL A 37 -4.66 9.39 6.47
N HIS A 38 -4.01 9.29 5.31
CA HIS A 38 -2.71 8.62 5.18
C HIS A 38 -1.65 9.32 6.04
N ARG A 39 -1.56 10.65 5.95
CA ARG A 39 -0.65 11.46 6.77
C ARG A 39 -0.92 11.28 8.28
N PHE A 40 -2.19 11.24 8.68
CA PHE A 40 -2.58 11.00 10.06
C PHE A 40 -2.17 9.59 10.54
N TYR A 41 -2.39 8.56 9.72
CA TYR A 41 -1.99 7.19 10.05
C TYR A 41 -0.48 7.05 10.16
N ASP A 42 0.26 7.70 9.27
CA ASP A 42 1.71 7.69 9.29
C ASP A 42 2.23 8.32 10.58
N GLU A 43 1.69 9.47 11.00
CA GLU A 43 2.11 10.15 12.23
C GLU A 43 1.75 9.36 13.50
N TYR A 44 0.58 8.69 13.51
CA TYR A 44 0.13 7.90 14.66
C TYR A 44 0.92 6.60 14.83
N TYR A 45 1.19 5.85 13.75
CA TYR A 45 1.86 4.55 13.82
C TYR A 45 3.38 4.63 13.70
N PHE A 46 3.96 5.57 12.93
CA PHE A 46 5.41 5.73 12.79
C PHE A 46 6.02 6.68 13.82
N ARG A 47 5.63 6.56 15.10
CA ARG A 47 6.19 7.39 16.17
C ARG A 47 7.70 7.10 16.30
N PRO A 48 8.60 8.08 16.01
CA PRO A 48 10.04 7.82 15.99
C PRO A 48 10.56 7.28 17.32
N LYS A 49 9.97 7.72 18.43
CA LYS A 49 10.27 7.23 19.79
C LYS A 49 9.95 5.75 19.99
N ALA A 50 8.88 5.25 19.37
CA ALA A 50 8.48 3.83 19.47
C ALA A 50 9.43 2.95 18.67
N ALA A 51 9.75 3.34 17.43
CA ALA A 51 10.75 2.67 16.60
C ALA A 51 12.11 2.63 17.30
N PHE A 52 12.55 3.77 17.87
CA PHE A 52 13.80 3.84 18.61
C PHE A 52 13.81 2.94 19.85
N ARG A 53 12.69 2.80 20.57
CA ARG A 53 12.59 1.91 21.74
C ARG A 53 12.83 0.45 21.34
N ILE A 54 12.22 0.00 20.24
CA ILE A 54 12.39 -1.37 19.73
C ILE A 54 13.85 -1.58 19.30
N LEU A 55 14.41 -0.63 18.54
CA LEU A 55 15.79 -0.72 18.08
C LEU A 55 16.78 -0.73 19.26
N ARG A 56 16.60 0.18 20.23
CA ARG A 56 17.43 0.23 21.44
C ARG A 56 17.38 -1.09 22.21
N LYS A 57 16.19 -1.66 22.39
CA LYS A 57 16.04 -2.97 23.03
C LYS A 57 16.80 -4.05 22.27
N ALA A 58 16.70 -4.08 20.94
CA ALA A 58 17.43 -5.04 20.11
C ALA A 58 18.96 -4.83 20.12
N VAL A 59 19.46 -3.63 20.43
CA VAL A 59 20.91 -3.38 20.58
C VAL A 59 21.44 -3.98 21.89
N PHE A 60 20.71 -3.85 22.99
CA PHE A 60 21.15 -4.30 24.32
C PHE A 60 20.71 -5.74 24.67
N ASP A 61 19.72 -6.31 23.98
CA ASP A 61 19.23 -7.68 24.16
C ASP A 61 19.58 -8.56 22.95
N GLY A 62 20.51 -9.50 23.14
CA GLY A 62 20.96 -10.41 22.09
C GLY A 62 19.90 -11.40 21.61
N GLY A 63 18.91 -11.75 22.44
CA GLY A 63 17.78 -12.60 22.07
C GLY A 63 16.81 -11.86 21.16
N GLU A 64 16.44 -10.64 21.54
CA GLU A 64 15.55 -9.78 20.75
C GLU A 64 16.16 -9.43 19.39
N ARG A 65 17.48 -9.20 19.34
CA ARG A 65 18.22 -8.96 18.09
C ARG A 65 18.08 -10.12 17.11
N LYS A 66 18.26 -11.36 17.58
CA LYS A 66 18.19 -12.56 16.73
C LYS A 66 16.77 -12.77 16.20
N ARG A 67 15.75 -12.53 17.04
CA ARG A 67 14.34 -12.61 16.65
C ARG A 67 14.01 -11.58 15.57
N LEU A 68 14.30 -10.31 15.83
CA LEU A 68 14.02 -9.21 14.90
C LEU A 68 14.74 -9.40 13.57
N TYR A 69 15.99 -9.90 13.59
CA TYR A 69 16.74 -10.20 12.37
C TYR A 69 16.09 -11.29 11.51
N LYS A 70 15.59 -12.37 12.13
CA LYS A 70 14.90 -13.47 11.43
C LYS A 70 13.59 -12.98 10.79
N GLU A 71 12.83 -12.16 11.51
CA GLU A 71 11.61 -11.53 11.02
C GLU A 71 11.91 -10.58 9.85
N ALA A 72 12.91 -9.71 10.01
CA ALA A 72 13.34 -8.77 8.97
C ALA A 72 13.79 -9.49 7.68
N LYS A 73 14.56 -10.59 7.80
CA LYS A 73 14.99 -11.38 6.65
C LYS A 73 13.79 -11.98 5.89
N THR A 74 12.81 -12.50 6.62
CA THR A 74 11.58 -13.06 6.03
C THR A 74 10.79 -11.98 5.31
N PHE A 75 10.61 -10.83 5.97
CA PHE A 75 9.90 -9.68 5.42
C PHE A 75 10.55 -9.15 4.13
N LEU A 76 11.88 -8.95 4.15
CA LEU A 76 12.61 -8.47 2.98
C LEU A 76 12.58 -9.48 1.82
N LYS A 77 12.64 -10.78 2.12
CA LYS A 77 12.48 -11.83 1.09
C LYS A 77 11.12 -11.74 0.41
N VAL A 78 10.04 -11.64 1.18
CA VAL A 78 8.67 -11.51 0.63
C VAL A 78 8.54 -10.22 -0.18
N ARG A 79 9.10 -9.10 0.30
CA ARG A 79 9.10 -7.82 -0.40
C ARG A 79 9.83 -7.91 -1.75
N ALA A 80 11.01 -8.53 -1.79
CA ALA A 80 11.76 -8.72 -3.02
C ALA A 80 11.00 -9.59 -4.05
N MET A 81 10.39 -10.68 -3.60
CA MET A 81 9.55 -11.54 -4.45
C MET A 81 8.37 -10.77 -5.04
N ARG A 82 7.65 -9.99 -4.23
CA ARG A 82 6.53 -9.14 -4.69
C ARG A 82 6.99 -8.08 -5.68
N HIS A 83 8.13 -7.43 -5.44
CA HIS A 83 8.65 -6.42 -6.33
C HIS A 83 9.02 -7.00 -7.70
N LYS A 84 9.64 -8.18 -7.73
CA LYS A 84 9.92 -8.91 -8.98
C LYS A 84 8.63 -9.23 -9.74
N TRP A 85 7.61 -9.74 -9.05
CA TRP A 85 6.32 -10.08 -9.66
C TRP A 85 5.58 -8.87 -10.25
N VAL A 86 5.62 -7.72 -9.55
CA VAL A 86 5.07 -6.45 -10.06
C VAL A 86 5.82 -5.99 -11.32
N LYS A 87 7.16 -6.11 -11.34
CA LYS A 87 7.96 -5.76 -12.50
C LYS A 87 7.62 -6.64 -13.70
N GLU A 88 7.56 -7.96 -13.51
CA GLU A 88 7.18 -8.92 -14.56
C GLU A 88 5.75 -8.68 -15.09
N ARG A 89 4.80 -8.33 -14.22
CA ARG A 89 3.45 -7.96 -14.64
C ARG A 89 3.44 -6.67 -15.46
N ARG A 90 4.17 -5.63 -15.03
CA ARG A 90 4.30 -4.39 -15.81
C ARG A 90 4.89 -4.66 -17.19
N GLU A 91 5.96 -5.44 -17.27
CA GLU A 91 6.56 -5.83 -18.55
C GLU A 91 5.58 -6.61 -19.44
N LYS A 92 4.75 -7.50 -18.87
CA LYS A 92 3.69 -8.20 -19.61
C LYS A 92 2.55 -7.29 -20.04
N THR A 93 2.14 -6.34 -19.20
CA THR A 93 1.12 -5.35 -19.55
C THR A 93 1.64 -4.43 -20.66
N ASP A 94 2.88 -3.95 -20.57
CA ASP A 94 3.52 -3.12 -21.58
C ASP A 94 3.69 -3.89 -22.91
N ALA A 95 4.04 -5.18 -22.85
CA ALA A 95 4.10 -6.07 -24.01
C ALA A 95 2.71 -6.34 -24.62
N ALA A 96 1.65 -6.47 -23.81
CA ALA A 96 0.29 -6.65 -24.29
C ALA A 96 -0.27 -5.37 -24.93
N VAL A 97 0.03 -4.20 -24.36
CA VAL A 97 -0.33 -2.89 -24.91
C VAL A 97 0.38 -2.62 -26.23
N THR A 98 1.62 -3.10 -26.40
CA THR A 98 2.35 -3.00 -27.68
C THR A 98 1.94 -4.06 -28.70
N ALA A 99 1.33 -5.18 -28.27
CA ALA A 99 0.90 -6.28 -29.13
C ALA A 99 -0.56 -6.20 -29.60
N GLU A 100 -1.35 -5.21 -29.16
CA GLU A 100 -2.60 -4.85 -29.81
C GLU A 100 -2.33 -3.82 -30.92
N PRO A 101 -2.12 -4.23 -32.18
CA PRO A 101 -2.17 -3.28 -33.28
C PRO A 101 -3.60 -2.78 -33.38
N VAL A 102 -3.73 -1.45 -33.31
CA VAL A 102 -4.89 -0.68 -33.75
C VAL A 102 -5.48 -1.33 -35.01
N LYS A 103 -6.59 -2.06 -34.84
CA LYS A 103 -7.45 -2.45 -35.95
C LYS A 103 -8.28 -1.23 -36.31
N VAL A 104 -7.76 -0.42 -37.22
CA VAL A 104 -8.50 0.60 -37.97
C VAL A 104 -8.22 0.37 -39.45
#